data_AF-Q6VXZ9-F1
#
_entry.id   AF-Q6VXZ9-F1
#
_cell.length_a   1.000
_cell.length_b   1.000
_cell.length_c   1.000
_cell.angle_alpha   90.00
_cell.angle_beta   90.00
_cell.angle_gamma   90.00
#
_symmetry.space_group_name_H-M   'P 1'
#
loop_
_entity.id
_entity.type
_entity.pdbx_description
1 polymer ?
#
loop_
_entity_poly.entity_id
_entity_poly.type
_entity_poly.pdbx_seq_one_letter_code
_entity_poly.pdbx_strand_id
1 'polypeptide(L)' 'FVVIARADDDDEVTKTKKGVMKAISEIKHFFQSDPLGRKLVEVMKELASVCQVVREKARMALKQYVRNLLDEAE' A
#
# COMPACT_ATOMS: atom_id res chain seq x y z
N PHE A 1 -9.83 -21.41 43.46
CA PHE A 1 -8.64 -20.74 42.91
C PHE A 1 -8.91 -20.48 41.43
N VAL A 2 -9.04 -19.21 41.04
CA VAL A 2 -9.25 -18.82 39.64
C VAL A 2 -7.86 -18.70 39.00
N VAL A 3 -7.60 -19.48 37.96
CA VAL A 3 -6.36 -19.41 37.17
C VAL A 3 -6.52 -18.29 36.14
N ILE A 4 -5.71 -17.23 36.27
CA ILE A 4 -5.61 -16.18 35.26
C ILE A 4 -4.59 -16.64 34.22
N ALA A 5 -5.07 -17.19 33.10
CA ALA A 5 -4.25 -17.39 31.91
C ALA A 5 -4.31 -16.11 31.06
N ARG A 6 -3.38 -15.17 31.31
CA ARG A 6 -3.13 -14.01 30.44
C ARG A 6 -1.77 -13.40 30.80
N ALA A 7 -0.70 -13.96 30.21
CA ALA A 7 0.61 -13.33 30.22
C ALA A 7 1.48 -13.78 29.01
N ASP A 8 1.30 -14.98 28.48
CA ASP A 8 2.17 -15.49 27.39
C ASP A 8 1.79 -14.98 25.98
N ASP A 9 0.52 -14.67 25.71
CA ASP A 9 0.09 -14.21 24.38
C ASP A 9 0.63 -12.80 24.01
N ASP A 10 0.91 -11.94 25.00
CA ASP A 10 1.31 -10.55 24.73
C ASP A 10 2.83 -10.45 24.42
N ASP A 11 3.63 -11.39 24.91
CA ASP A 11 5.08 -11.41 24.73
C ASP A 11 5.50 -11.96 23.35
N GLU A 12 4.75 -12.91 22.79
CA GLU A 12 5.00 -13.45 21.46
C GLU A 12 4.59 -12.46 20.35
N VAL A 13 3.42 -11.83 20.49
CA VAL A 13 2.90 -10.85 19.54
C VAL A 13 3.81 -9.60 19.49
N THR A 14 4.33 -9.16 20.63
CA THR A 14 5.25 -8.01 20.69
C THR A 14 6.62 -8.31 20.07
N LYS A 15 7.18 -9.51 20.28
CA LYS A 15 8.41 -9.96 19.60
C LYS A 15 8.23 -10.06 18.08
N THR A 16 7.12 -10.62 17.63
CA THR A 16 6.82 -10.79 16.21
C THR A 16 6.63 -9.43 15.53
N LYS A 17 5.89 -8.51 16.16
CA LYS A 17 5.73 -7.12 15.69
C LYS A 17 7.08 -6.39 15.59
N LYS A 18 7.96 -6.56 16.58
CA LYS A 18 9.29 -5.94 16.58
C LYS A 18 10.19 -6.48 15.45
N GLY A 19 10.13 -7.78 15.17
CA GLY A 19 10.84 -8.41 14.05
C GLY A 19 10.39 -7.86 12.70
N VAL A 20 9.07 -7.74 12.50
CA VAL A 20 8.49 -7.17 11.27
C VAL A 20 8.87 -5.70 11.11
N MET A 21 8.82 -4.90 12.18
CA MET A 21 9.25 -3.49 12.14
C MET A 21 10.72 -3.34 11.73
N LYS A 22 11.59 -4.23 12.23
CA LYS A 22 13.01 -4.21 11.86
C LYS A 22 13.22 -4.51 10.37
N ALA A 23 12.57 -5.55 9.86
CA ALA A 23 12.64 -5.90 8.44
C ALA A 23 12.11 -4.76 7.55
N ILE A 24 11.00 -4.13 7.93
CA ILE A 24 10.47 -2.95 7.22
C ILE A 24 11.47 -1.78 7.26
N SER A 25 12.14 -1.56 8.39
CA SER A 25 13.15 -0.50 8.51
C SER A 25 14.38 -0.75 7.63
N GLU A 26 14.83 -1.99 7.51
CA GLU A 26 15.96 -2.36 6.65
C GLU A 26 15.60 -2.19 5.17
N ILE A 27 14.40 -2.62 4.78
CA ILE A 27 13.85 -2.42 3.44
C ILE A 27 13.74 -0.92 3.13
N LYS A 28 13.18 -0.13 4.06
CA LYS A 28 13.11 1.34 3.93
C LYS A 28 14.49 1.95 3.77
N HIS A 29 15.47 1.51 4.56
CA HIS A 29 16.84 1.99 4.48
C HIS A 29 17.48 1.66 3.12
N PHE A 30 17.25 0.47 2.58
CA PHE A 30 17.68 0.10 1.23
C PHE A 30 17.12 1.07 0.18
N PHE A 31 15.82 1.33 0.18
CA PHE A 31 15.20 2.26 -0.78
C PHE A 31 15.66 3.72 -0.67
N GLN A 32 16.15 4.14 0.50
CA GLN A 32 16.57 5.53 0.75
C GLN A 32 18.09 5.74 0.55
N SER A 33 18.89 4.85 1.09
CA SER A 33 20.35 5.01 1.20
C SER A 33 21.10 4.30 0.09
N ASP A 34 20.59 3.18 -0.42
CA ASP A 34 21.25 2.38 -1.45
C ASP A 34 21.06 3.00 -2.85
N PRO A 35 22.11 3.10 -3.69
CA PRO A 35 21.99 3.58 -5.06
C PRO A 35 20.98 2.80 -5.92
N LEU A 36 20.90 1.48 -5.77
CA LEU A 36 19.94 0.64 -6.48
C LEU A 36 18.52 0.85 -5.95
N GLY A 37 18.39 0.98 -4.63
CA GLY A 37 17.12 1.30 -3.97
C GLY A 37 16.55 2.64 -4.44
N ARG A 38 17.37 3.68 -4.54
CA ARG A 38 16.97 4.99 -5.07
C ARG A 38 16.51 4.92 -6.53
N LYS A 39 17.20 4.16 -7.37
CA LYS A 39 16.81 3.95 -8.77
C LYS A 39 15.46 3.22 -8.87
N LEU A 40 15.21 2.24 -8.01
CA LEU A 40 13.92 1.54 -7.96
C LEU A 40 12.79 2.48 -7.51
N VAL A 41 13.03 3.39 -6.56
CA VAL A 41 12.06 4.43 -6.17
C VAL A 41 11.72 5.35 -7.34
N GLU A 42 12.71 5.73 -8.15
CA GLU A 42 12.51 6.58 -9.33
C GLU A 42 11.62 5.88 -10.38
N VAL A 43 11.93 4.63 -10.72
CA VAL A 43 11.09 3.82 -11.63
C VAL A 43 9.66 3.65 -11.09
N MET A 44 9.51 3.46 -9.77
CA MET A 44 8.19 3.37 -9.14
C MET A 44 7.39 4.68 -9.24
N LYS A 45 8.05 5.84 -9.18
CA LYS A 45 7.38 7.14 -9.36
C LYS A 45 6.89 7.31 -10.80
N GLU A 46 7.70 6.92 -11.78
CA GLU A 46 7.29 6.91 -13.19
C GLU A 46 6.09 5.99 -13.38
N LEU A 47 6.13 4.78 -12.84
CA LEU A 47 5.01 3.83 -12.89
C LEU A 47 3.74 4.40 -12.23
N ALA A 48 3.89 5.07 -11.09
CA ALA A 48 2.77 5.73 -10.41
C ALA A 48 2.14 6.83 -11.27
N SER A 49 2.94 7.61 -12.00
CA SER A 49 2.44 8.64 -12.93
C SER A 49 1.63 8.02 -14.07
N VAL A 50 2.10 6.91 -14.65
CA VAL A 50 1.37 6.17 -15.68
C VAL A 50 0.05 5.64 -15.12
N CYS A 51 0.07 5.10 -13.90
CA CYS A 51 -1.14 4.61 -13.24
C CYS A 51 -2.16 5.73 -12.98
N GLN A 52 -1.72 6.94 -12.63
CA GLN A 52 -2.60 8.10 -12.50
C GLN A 52 -3.31 8.44 -13.82
N VAL A 53 -2.57 8.47 -14.93
CA VAL A 53 -3.15 8.71 -16.26
C VAL A 53 -4.18 7.63 -16.63
N VAL A 54 -3.87 6.36 -16.37
CA VAL A 54 -4.81 5.25 -16.60
C VAL A 54 -6.06 5.42 -15.74
N ARG A 55 -5.91 5.77 -14.46
CA ARG A 55 -7.02 6.03 -13.55
C ARG A 55 -7.90 7.18 -14.01
N GLU A 56 -7.31 8.27 -14.50
CA GLU A 56 -8.07 9.40 -15.03
C GLU A 56 -8.86 9.02 -16.28
N LYS A 57 -8.24 8.29 -17.21
CA LYS A 57 -8.94 7.77 -18.40
C LYS A 57 -10.09 6.85 -18.03
N ALA A 58 -9.87 5.92 -17.10
CA ALA A 58 -10.93 5.05 -16.59
C ALA A 58 -12.07 5.86 -15.94
N ARG A 59 -11.74 6.89 -15.15
CA ARG A 59 -12.74 7.76 -14.53
C ARG A 59 -13.53 8.57 -15.56
N MET A 60 -12.88 9.05 -16.62
CA MET A 60 -13.56 9.76 -17.72
C MET A 60 -14.48 8.83 -18.51
N ALA A 61 -14.00 7.64 -18.86
CA ALA A 61 -14.81 6.63 -19.55
C ALA A 61 -16.04 6.25 -18.72
N LEU A 62 -15.86 6.03 -17.41
CA LEU A 62 -16.97 5.73 -16.50
C LEU A 62 -17.96 6.91 -16.40
N LYS A 63 -17.49 8.15 -16.27
CA LYS A 63 -18.36 9.33 -16.27
C LYS A 63 -19.16 9.45 -17.56
N GLN A 64 -18.53 9.19 -18.70
CA GLN A 64 -19.21 9.24 -19.99
C GLN A 64 -20.27 8.15 -20.10
N TYR A 65 -19.92 6.94 -19.69
CA TYR A 65 -20.85 5.80 -19.66
C TYR A 65 -22.08 6.09 -18.79
N VAL A 66 -21.89 6.64 -17.59
CA VAL A 66 -22.99 7.01 -16.69
C VAL A 66 -23.85 8.13 -17.26
N ARG A 67 -23.27 9.13 -17.93
CA ARG A 67 -24.05 10.20 -18.59
C ARG A 67 -24.92 9.64 -19.71
N ASN A 68 -24.35 8.82 -20.59
CA ASN A 68 -25.13 8.20 -21.66
C ASN A 68 -26.29 7.35 -21.12
N LEU A 69 -26.09 6.65 -20.00
CA LEU A 69 -27.16 5.89 -19.33
C LEU A 69 -28.28 6.77 -18.77
N LEU A 70 -27.96 7.96 -18.27
CA LEU A 70 -28.97 8.90 -17.77
C LEU A 70 -29.77 9.51 -18.93
N ASP A 71 -29.10 9.86 -20.02
CA ASP A 71 -29.74 10.43 -21.21
C ASP A 71 -30.65 9.40 -21.93
N GLU A 72 -30.35 8.10 -21.83
CA GLU A 72 -31.18 7.02 -22.41
C GLU A 72 -32.35 6.61 -21.49
N ALA A 73 -32.34 7.05 -20.22
CA ALA A 73 -33.41 6.81 -19.26
C ALA A 73 -34.45 7.95 -19.19
N GLU A 74 -34.22 9.06 -19.90
CA GLU A 74 -35.14 10.18 -20.12
C GLU A 74 -35.91 10.01 -21.45
#